data_AF-G0HN25-F1
#
_entry.id   AF-G0HN25-F1
#
_cell.length_a   1.000
_cell.length_b   1.000
_cell.length_c   1.000
_cell.angle_alpha   90.00
_cell.angle_beta   90.00
_cell.angle_gamma   90.00
#
_symmetry.space_group_name_H-M   'P 1'
#
loop_
_entity.id
_entity.type
_entity.pdbx_description
1 polymer ?
#
loop_
_entity_poly.entity_id
_entity_poly.type
_entity_poly.pdbx_seq_one_letter_code
_entity_poly.pdbx_strand_id
1 'polypeptide(L)'
;MNKTNYQTVEKTRFKRILEEISKLDYRELMAYWMDQEVMEAEMYHKLYQLSRDVNWDERVSKLFFQLYKESLGHAEALLKMFREMFPWEEPPKVSVAPLEVELSEERLKDLVYHGNLREILEYLMGTEKLAHDVYQYLAEKTEDENSKATLTWLSNIENGHYQKLRNLYVTLFGTEPGE
;
A
#
# COMPACT_ATOMS: atom_id res chain seq x y z
N MET A 1 -18.00 -16.72 -11.37
CA MET A 1 -17.38 -17.06 -10.07
C MET A 1 -18.29 -16.54 -8.97
N ASN A 2 -18.69 -17.37 -7.99
CA ASN A 2 -19.54 -16.93 -6.88
C ASN A 2 -18.74 -16.13 -5.85
N LYS A 3 -19.31 -15.02 -5.36
CA LYS A 3 -18.73 -14.07 -4.39
C LYS A 3 -18.13 -14.77 -3.15
N THR A 4 -18.75 -15.86 -2.71
CA THR A 4 -18.35 -16.69 -1.56
C THR A 4 -17.04 -17.47 -1.75
N ASN A 5 -16.75 -17.93 -2.99
CA ASN A 5 -15.51 -18.64 -3.30
C ASN A 5 -14.32 -17.68 -3.42
N TYR A 6 -14.55 -16.46 -3.92
CA TYR A 6 -13.52 -15.42 -4.02
C TYR A 6 -13.01 -14.98 -2.64
N GLN A 7 -13.93 -14.68 -1.72
CA GLN A 7 -13.60 -14.30 -0.34
C GLN A 7 -12.81 -15.37 0.43
N THR A 8 -13.07 -16.65 0.16
CA THR A 8 -12.37 -17.76 0.82
C THR A 8 -10.95 -17.93 0.28
N VAL A 9 -10.74 -17.72 -1.02
CA VAL A 9 -9.42 -17.80 -1.66
C VAL A 9 -8.54 -16.63 -1.22
N GLU A 10 -9.07 -15.41 -1.19
CA GLU A 10 -8.32 -14.23 -0.73
C GLU A 10 -7.91 -14.34 0.73
N LYS A 11 -8.83 -14.77 1.61
CA LYS A 11 -8.51 -15.00 3.02
C LYS A 11 -7.40 -16.04 3.20
N THR A 12 -7.38 -17.07 2.36
CA THR A 12 -6.35 -18.11 2.39
C THR A 12 -5.01 -17.58 1.89
N ARG A 13 -5.00 -16.80 0.80
CA ARG A 13 -3.80 -16.13 0.28
C ARG A 13 -3.21 -15.19 1.33
N PHE A 14 -4.06 -14.36 1.92
CA PHE A 14 -3.67 -13.37 2.91
C PHE A 14 -3.06 -14.01 4.15
N LYS A 15 -3.68 -15.08 4.65
CA LYS A 15 -3.13 -15.84 5.78
C LYS A 15 -1.72 -16.39 5.46
N ARG A 16 -1.48 -16.86 4.22
CA ARG A 16 -0.16 -17.35 3.80
C ARG A 16 0.86 -16.23 3.77
N ILE A 17 0.51 -15.06 3.22
CA ILE A 17 1.39 -13.89 3.21
C ILE A 17 1.80 -13.51 4.63
N LEU A 18 0.84 -13.42 5.56
CA LEU A 18 1.13 -13.14 6.96
C LEU A 18 2.04 -14.20 7.61
N GLU A 19 1.80 -15.48 7.33
CA GLU A 19 2.66 -16.58 7.81
C GLU A 19 4.08 -16.50 7.23
N GLU A 20 4.26 -15.98 6.01
CA GLU A 20 5.58 -15.77 5.41
C GLU A 20 6.28 -14.55 6.01
N ILE A 21 5.59 -13.40 6.11
CA ILE A 21 6.11 -12.19 6.77
C ILE A 21 6.54 -12.49 8.20
N SER A 22 5.77 -13.28 8.97
CA SER A 22 6.10 -13.61 10.36
C SER A 22 7.39 -14.43 10.55
N LYS A 23 7.93 -15.01 9.47
CA LYS A 23 9.17 -15.80 9.51
C LYS A 23 10.40 -14.99 9.12
N LEU A 24 10.20 -13.80 8.56
CA LEU A 24 11.29 -12.93 8.14
C LEU A 24 12.03 -12.38 9.36
N ASP A 25 13.35 -12.34 9.27
CA ASP A 25 14.14 -11.57 10.23
C ASP A 25 13.96 -10.06 10.00
N TYR A 26 14.45 -9.23 10.91
CA TYR A 26 14.25 -7.79 10.80
C TYR A 26 14.86 -7.17 9.53
N ARG A 27 15.98 -7.71 9.02
CA ARG A 27 16.59 -7.21 7.77
C ARG A 27 15.72 -7.55 6.57
N GLU A 28 15.22 -8.78 6.54
CA GLU A 28 14.29 -9.23 5.51
C GLU A 28 12.97 -8.44 5.57
N LEU A 29 12.43 -8.17 6.76
CA LEU A 29 11.25 -7.32 6.92
C LEU A 29 11.47 -5.92 6.35
N MET A 30 12.60 -5.29 6.65
CA MET A 30 12.93 -3.97 6.10
C MET A 30 13.04 -3.99 4.57
N ALA A 31 13.70 -5.01 4.00
CA ALA A 31 13.77 -5.17 2.55
C ALA A 31 12.39 -5.39 1.91
N TYR A 32 11.57 -6.22 2.54
CA TYR A 32 10.20 -6.43 2.12
C TYR A 32 9.39 -5.13 2.07
N TRP A 33 9.46 -4.31 3.12
CA TRP A 33 8.72 -3.03 3.16
C TRP A 33 9.28 -1.98 2.21
N MET A 34 10.59 -1.94 2.01
CA MET A 34 11.19 -1.10 0.96
C MET A 34 10.60 -1.43 -0.41
N ASP A 35 10.50 -2.73 -0.74
CA ASP A 35 9.92 -3.17 -2.01
C ASP A 35 8.41 -2.83 -2.07
N GLN A 36 7.64 -2.99 -0.99
CA GLN A 36 6.23 -2.58 -0.96
C GLN A 36 6.05 -1.08 -1.25
N GLU A 37 6.80 -0.21 -0.58
CA GLU A 37 6.72 1.25 -0.77
C GLU A 37 7.12 1.68 -2.20
N VAL A 38 8.09 0.98 -2.81
CA VAL A 38 8.45 1.21 -4.23
C VAL A 38 7.31 0.78 -5.15
N MET A 39 6.69 -0.38 -4.92
CA MET A 39 5.55 -0.86 -5.72
C MET A 39 4.35 0.09 -5.61
N GLU A 40 4.05 0.56 -4.40
CA GLU A 40 2.99 1.55 -4.15
C GLU A 40 3.27 2.87 -4.88
N ALA A 41 4.51 3.36 -4.81
CA ALA A 41 4.95 4.54 -5.55
C ALA A 41 4.74 4.38 -7.07
N GLU A 42 5.12 3.24 -7.63
CA GLU A 42 4.94 2.93 -9.06
C GLU A 42 3.45 2.93 -9.45
N MET A 43 2.59 2.31 -8.64
CA MET A 43 1.15 2.31 -8.84
C MET A 43 0.58 3.74 -8.85
N TYR A 44 0.93 4.56 -7.85
CA TYR A 44 0.45 5.94 -7.76
C TYR A 44 0.98 6.83 -8.88
N HIS A 45 2.23 6.65 -9.29
CA HIS A 45 2.77 7.36 -10.44
C HIS A 45 2.03 6.96 -11.72
N LYS A 46 1.68 5.69 -11.88
CA LYS A 46 0.90 5.23 -13.02
C LYS A 46 -0.51 5.81 -13.03
N LEU A 47 -1.20 5.81 -11.89
CA LEU A 47 -2.51 6.45 -11.73
C LEU A 47 -2.44 7.94 -12.04
N TYR A 48 -1.39 8.64 -11.58
CA TYR A 48 -1.14 10.02 -11.94
C TYR A 48 -1.01 10.20 -13.46
N GLN A 49 -0.19 9.39 -14.13
CA GLN A 49 -0.04 9.45 -15.59
C GLN A 49 -1.37 9.22 -16.32
N LEU A 50 -2.09 8.15 -15.99
CA LEU A 50 -3.36 7.81 -16.61
C LEU A 50 -4.45 8.85 -16.33
N SER A 51 -4.47 9.44 -15.14
CA SER A 51 -5.43 10.49 -14.76
C SER A 51 -5.33 11.74 -15.63
N ARG A 52 -4.18 11.97 -16.29
CA ARG A 52 -3.97 13.10 -17.22
C ARG A 52 -4.52 12.85 -18.61
N ASP A 53 -4.82 11.60 -18.94
CA ASP A 53 -5.45 11.22 -20.21
C ASP A 53 -6.98 11.30 -20.15
N VAL A 54 -7.54 11.56 -18.97
CA VAL A 54 -8.98 11.65 -18.71
C VAL A 54 -9.33 12.99 -18.06
N ASN A 55 -10.56 13.45 -18.24
CA ASN A 55 -11.01 14.74 -17.70
C ASN A 55 -11.55 14.62 -16.28
N TRP A 56 -10.73 14.10 -15.36
CA TRP A 56 -11.04 14.06 -13.93
C TRP A 56 -10.75 15.41 -13.26
N ASP A 57 -11.31 15.58 -12.06
CA ASP A 57 -10.99 16.72 -11.21
C ASP A 57 -9.47 16.76 -10.94
N GLU A 58 -8.84 17.93 -11.12
CA GLU A 58 -7.40 18.09 -10.99
C GLU A 58 -6.85 17.65 -9.62
N ARG A 59 -7.68 17.71 -8.56
CA ARG A 59 -7.33 17.27 -7.21
C ARG A 59 -6.97 15.78 -7.17
N VAL A 60 -7.55 14.96 -8.05
CA VAL A 60 -7.24 13.54 -8.18
C VAL A 60 -5.80 13.34 -8.63
N SER A 61 -5.42 13.96 -9.74
CA SER A 61 -4.05 13.85 -10.27
C SER A 61 -3.02 14.40 -9.29
N LYS A 62 -3.33 15.50 -8.60
CA LYS A 62 -2.46 16.09 -7.57
C LYS A 62 -2.27 15.14 -6.39
N LEU A 63 -3.33 14.47 -5.94
CA LEU A 63 -3.23 13.51 -4.84
C LEU A 63 -2.40 12.28 -5.24
N PHE A 64 -2.63 11.69 -6.41
CA PHE A 64 -1.82 10.55 -6.86
C PHE A 64 -0.34 10.90 -6.99
N PHE A 65 -0.01 12.09 -7.49
CA PHE A 65 1.38 12.54 -7.53
C PHE A 65 1.95 12.82 -6.13
N GLN A 66 1.13 13.27 -5.19
CA GLN A 66 1.55 13.42 -3.80
C GLN A 66 1.89 12.08 -3.17
N LEU A 67 0.98 11.09 -3.26
CA LEU A 67 1.17 9.75 -2.68
C LEU A 67 2.40 9.06 -3.28
N TYR A 68 2.59 9.13 -4.61
CA TYR A 68 3.82 8.67 -5.27
C TYR A 68 5.11 9.19 -4.59
N LYS A 69 5.18 10.50 -4.32
CA LYS A 69 6.37 11.09 -3.70
C LYS A 69 6.52 10.70 -2.24
N GLU A 70 5.42 10.51 -1.54
CA GLU A 70 5.42 10.09 -0.14
C GLU A 70 5.93 8.65 -0.02
N SER A 71 5.37 7.70 -0.78
CA SER A 71 5.82 6.30 -0.79
C SER A 71 7.29 6.15 -1.21
N LEU A 72 7.73 6.89 -2.23
CA LEU A 72 9.15 6.91 -2.60
C LEU A 72 10.03 7.45 -1.46
N GLY A 73 9.57 8.49 -0.76
CA GLY A 73 10.25 9.04 0.40
C GLY A 73 10.32 8.05 1.59
N HIS A 74 9.29 7.23 1.78
CA HIS A 74 9.30 6.18 2.79
C HIS A 74 10.28 5.05 2.45
N ALA A 75 10.32 4.61 1.19
CA ALA A 75 11.32 3.66 0.71
C ALA A 75 12.76 4.17 0.94
N GLU A 76 13.01 5.45 0.64
CA GLU A 76 14.30 6.10 0.92
C GLU A 76 14.61 6.16 2.42
N ALA A 77 13.61 6.46 3.26
CA ALA A 77 13.76 6.48 4.71
C ALA A 77 14.08 5.10 5.27
N LEU A 78 13.39 4.06 4.81
CA LEU A 78 13.65 2.66 5.18
C LEU A 78 15.06 2.23 4.75
N LEU A 79 15.49 2.56 3.54
CA LEU A 79 16.84 2.26 3.06
C LEU A 79 17.91 2.97 3.91
N LYS A 80 17.66 4.22 4.28
CA LYS A 80 18.56 4.96 5.16
C LYS A 80 18.65 4.30 6.52
N MET A 81 17.51 3.96 7.14
CA MET A 81 17.48 3.24 8.42
C MET A 81 18.22 1.89 8.32
N PHE A 82 18.04 1.15 7.23
CA PHE A 82 18.72 -0.11 7.00
C PHE A 82 20.24 0.08 6.97
N ARG A 83 20.74 1.05 6.20
CA ARG A 83 22.18 1.34 6.10
C ARG A 83 22.78 1.85 7.41
N GLU A 84 22.00 2.55 8.24
CA GLU A 84 22.46 2.99 9.56
C GLU A 84 22.59 1.81 10.54
N MET A 85 21.69 0.82 10.46
CA MET A 85 21.73 -0.36 11.33
C MET A 85 22.65 -1.48 10.82
N PHE A 86 22.79 -1.60 9.51
CA PHE A 86 23.55 -2.65 8.82
C PHE A 86 24.54 -2.03 7.81
N PRO A 87 25.55 -1.26 8.25
CA PRO A 87 26.38 -0.40 7.39
C PRO A 87 27.23 -1.13 6.34
N TRP A 88 27.34 -2.46 6.43
CA TRP A 88 28.14 -3.28 5.52
C TRP A 88 27.30 -4.34 4.80
N GLU A 89 25.98 -4.30 4.97
CA GLU A 89 25.06 -5.23 4.32
C GLU A 89 24.24 -4.47 3.28
N GLU A 90 23.85 -5.17 2.22
CA GLU A 90 22.81 -4.70 1.30
C GLU A 90 21.47 -5.31 1.72
N PRO A 91 20.34 -4.63 1.48
CA PRO A 91 19.02 -5.20 1.71
C PRO A 91 18.91 -6.58 1.04
N PRO A 92 18.55 -7.63 1.78
CA PRO A 92 18.39 -8.96 1.20
C PRO A 92 17.23 -8.98 0.20
N LYS A 93 17.30 -9.86 -0.81
CA LYS A 93 16.14 -10.09 -1.68
C LYS A 93 15.13 -10.97 -0.97
N VAL A 94 13.88 -10.50 -0.87
CA VAL A 94 12.79 -11.23 -0.24
C VAL A 94 11.83 -11.75 -1.30
N SER A 95 11.46 -13.03 -1.21
CA SER A 95 10.52 -13.68 -2.14
C SER A 95 9.16 -13.92 -1.49
N VAL A 96 8.63 -12.90 -0.80
CA VAL A 96 7.29 -12.92 -0.20
C VAL A 96 6.36 -12.12 -1.10
N ALA A 97 5.14 -12.62 -1.31
CA ALA A 97 4.18 -11.90 -2.13
C ALA A 97 3.80 -10.55 -1.50
N PRO A 98 3.49 -9.53 -2.32
CA PRO A 98 3.00 -8.25 -1.82
C PRO A 98 1.77 -8.43 -0.95
N LEU A 99 1.76 -7.70 0.17
CA LEU A 99 0.65 -7.64 1.11
C LEU A 99 -0.49 -6.85 0.50
N GLU A 100 -0.14 -5.71 -0.10
CA GLU A 100 -1.07 -4.87 -0.83
C GLU A 100 -1.39 -5.53 -2.18
N VAL A 101 -2.68 -5.53 -2.51
CA VAL A 101 -3.13 -6.10 -3.78
C VAL A 101 -2.85 -5.07 -4.87
N GLU A 102 -1.80 -5.31 -5.64
CA GLU A 102 -1.53 -4.54 -6.84
C GLU A 102 -2.59 -4.84 -7.90
N LEU A 103 -3.27 -3.80 -8.40
CA LEU A 103 -4.08 -3.93 -9.60
C LEU A 103 -3.13 -4.10 -10.79
N SER A 104 -3.42 -5.06 -11.66
CA SER A 104 -2.65 -5.18 -12.90
C SER A 104 -2.73 -3.88 -13.72
N GLU A 105 -1.68 -3.57 -14.47
CA GLU A 105 -1.68 -2.37 -15.33
C GLU A 105 -2.90 -2.34 -16.27
N GLU A 106 -3.30 -3.51 -16.79
CA GLU A 106 -4.51 -3.65 -17.61
C GLU A 106 -5.76 -3.25 -16.85
N ARG A 107 -5.91 -3.70 -15.60
CA ARG A 107 -7.07 -3.36 -14.76
C ARG A 107 -7.08 -1.88 -14.36
N LEU A 108 -5.92 -1.29 -14.08
CA LEU A 108 -5.81 0.16 -13.82
C LEU A 108 -6.26 0.97 -15.03
N LYS A 109 -5.77 0.63 -16.22
CA LYS A 109 -6.19 1.28 -17.47
C LYS A 109 -7.69 1.14 -17.70
N ASP A 110 -8.22 -0.06 -17.54
CA ASP A 110 -9.65 -0.36 -17.67
C ASP A 110 -10.49 0.53 -16.75
N LEU A 111 -10.16 0.58 -15.46
CA LEU A 111 -10.89 1.41 -14.50
C LEU A 111 -10.79 2.91 -14.81
N VAL A 112 -9.61 3.40 -15.21
CA VAL A 112 -9.39 4.81 -15.52
C VAL A 112 -10.19 5.23 -16.75
N TYR A 113 -10.06 4.50 -17.86
CA TYR A 113 -10.68 4.89 -19.13
C TYR A 113 -12.20 4.68 -19.16
N HIS A 114 -12.76 3.82 -18.30
CA HIS A 114 -14.20 3.70 -18.12
C HIS A 114 -14.79 4.71 -17.12
N GLY A 115 -13.98 5.62 -16.56
CA GLY A 115 -14.46 6.68 -15.68
C GLY A 115 -14.85 6.21 -14.27
N ASN A 116 -14.35 5.06 -13.83
CA ASN A 116 -14.70 4.44 -12.54
C ASN A 116 -13.89 5.01 -11.38
N LEU A 117 -13.75 6.35 -11.31
CA LEU A 117 -12.96 7.02 -10.27
C LEU A 117 -13.42 6.65 -8.85
N ARG A 118 -14.73 6.48 -8.65
CA ARG A 118 -15.28 6.04 -7.36
C ARG A 118 -14.73 4.67 -6.95
N GLU A 119 -14.81 3.68 -7.85
CA GLU A 119 -14.32 2.32 -7.62
C GLU A 119 -12.81 2.31 -7.38
N ILE A 120 -12.04 3.13 -8.12
CA ILE A 120 -10.60 3.27 -7.92
C ILE A 120 -10.29 3.78 -6.51
N LEU A 121 -10.94 4.86 -6.07
CA LEU A 121 -10.70 5.40 -4.74
C LEU A 121 -11.13 4.44 -3.64
N GLU A 122 -12.26 3.75 -3.79
CA GLU A 122 -12.71 2.72 -2.86
C GLU A 122 -11.72 1.56 -2.76
N TYR A 123 -11.19 1.12 -3.91
CA TYR A 123 -10.18 0.08 -3.96
C TYR A 123 -8.91 0.50 -3.22
N LEU A 124 -8.36 1.68 -3.53
CA LEU A 124 -7.15 2.22 -2.91
C LEU A 124 -7.35 2.41 -1.40
N MET A 125 -8.47 2.96 -0.98
CA MET A 125 -8.80 3.04 0.45
C MET A 125 -8.84 1.65 1.12
N GLY A 126 -9.34 0.65 0.40
CA GLY A 126 -9.35 -0.73 0.88
C GLY A 126 -7.95 -1.32 1.07
N THR A 127 -7.02 -1.06 0.14
CA THR A 127 -5.64 -1.57 0.23
C THR A 127 -4.88 -0.92 1.38
N GLU A 128 -4.96 0.40 1.50
CA GLU A 128 -4.32 1.19 2.55
C GLU A 128 -4.84 0.81 3.93
N LYS A 129 -6.16 0.64 4.07
CA LYS A 129 -6.75 0.18 5.31
C LYS A 129 -6.29 -1.24 5.68
N LEU A 130 -6.17 -2.12 4.69
CA LEU A 130 -5.71 -3.48 4.92
C LEU A 130 -4.25 -3.51 5.39
N ALA A 131 -3.38 -2.74 4.75
CA ALA A 131 -1.98 -2.59 5.13
C ALA A 131 -1.85 -2.02 6.55
N HIS A 132 -2.59 -0.95 6.87
CA HIS A 132 -2.68 -0.38 8.21
C HIS A 132 -3.01 -1.42 9.28
N ASP A 133 -4.11 -2.16 9.08
CA ASP A 133 -4.63 -3.15 10.03
C ASP A 133 -3.61 -4.30 10.23
N VAL A 134 -2.88 -4.68 9.17
CA VAL A 134 -1.83 -5.72 9.23
C VAL A 134 -0.60 -5.25 9.96
N TYR A 135 -0.06 -4.08 9.60
CA TYR A 135 1.13 -3.57 10.26
C TYR A 135 0.87 -3.33 11.75
N GLN A 136 -0.33 -2.84 12.10
CA GLN A 136 -0.75 -2.73 13.49
C GLN A 136 -0.79 -4.11 14.18
N TYR A 137 -1.41 -5.11 13.54
CA TYR A 137 -1.47 -6.46 14.09
C TYR A 137 -0.08 -7.07 14.31
N LEU A 138 0.84 -6.91 13.34
CA LEU A 138 2.20 -7.41 13.46
C LEU A 138 2.98 -6.65 14.56
N ALA A 139 2.78 -5.35 14.70
CA ALA A 139 3.40 -4.55 15.76
C ALA A 139 2.98 -5.03 17.16
N GLU A 140 1.71 -5.44 17.32
CA GLU A 140 1.19 -5.97 18.58
C GLU A 140 1.71 -7.38 18.91
N LYS A 141 2.19 -8.13 17.91
CA LYS A 141 2.63 -9.52 18.06
C LYS A 141 4.14 -9.71 18.11
N THR A 142 4.91 -8.76 17.59
CA THR A 142 6.37 -8.84 17.63
C THR A 142 6.90 -8.49 19.02
N GLU A 143 7.92 -9.24 19.47
CA GLU A 143 8.67 -8.96 20.69
C GLU A 143 9.92 -8.10 20.42
N ASP A 144 10.34 -7.99 19.15
CA ASP A 144 11.47 -7.16 18.76
C ASP A 144 11.06 -5.69 18.70
N GLU A 145 11.62 -4.87 19.58
CA GLU A 145 11.24 -3.46 19.72
C GLU A 145 11.56 -2.62 18.46
N ASN A 146 12.60 -2.97 17.70
CA ASN A 146 12.91 -2.30 16.44
C ASN A 146 11.84 -2.60 15.38
N SER A 147 11.47 -3.87 15.22
CA SER A 147 10.39 -4.31 14.35
C SER A 147 9.07 -3.65 14.75
N LYS A 148 8.77 -3.60 16.05
CA LYS A 148 7.57 -2.96 16.58
C LYS A 148 7.49 -1.48 16.26
N ALA A 149 8.58 -0.75 16.45
CA ALA A 149 8.66 0.67 16.13
C ALA A 149 8.43 0.91 14.63
N THR A 150 9.09 0.13 13.77
CA THR A 150 8.97 0.26 12.31
C THR A 150 7.56 -0.11 11.83
N LEU A 151 6.97 -1.20 12.32
CA LEU A 151 5.60 -1.60 12.02
C LEU A 151 4.56 -0.58 12.47
N THR A 152 4.77 0.03 13.65
CA THR A 152 3.90 1.11 14.13
C THR A 152 4.01 2.34 13.23
N TRP A 153 5.22 2.67 12.78
CA TRP A 153 5.44 3.78 11.85
C TRP A 153 4.77 3.54 10.49
N LEU A 154 4.95 2.36 9.89
CA LEU A 154 4.28 1.95 8.66
C LEU A 154 2.76 1.99 8.80
N SER A 155 2.21 1.40 9.87
CA SER A 155 0.77 1.46 10.14
C SER A 155 0.21 2.90 10.16
N ASN A 156 0.98 3.86 10.69
CA ASN A 156 0.58 5.27 10.69
C ASN A 156 0.65 5.92 9.30
N ILE A 157 1.63 5.52 8.46
CA ILE A 157 1.74 5.95 7.06
C ILE A 157 0.48 5.55 6.29
N GLU A 158 0.15 4.25 6.31
CA GLU A 158 -1.01 3.68 5.59
C GLU A 158 -2.32 4.35 6.00
N ASN A 159 -2.51 4.59 7.30
CA ASN A 159 -3.68 5.33 7.77
C ASN A 159 -3.67 6.79 7.25
N GLY A 160 -2.50 7.43 7.18
CA GLY A 160 -2.35 8.76 6.60
C GLY A 160 -2.76 8.81 5.12
N HIS A 161 -2.33 7.83 4.32
CA HIS A 161 -2.72 7.69 2.92
C HIS A 161 -4.23 7.42 2.78
N TYR A 162 -4.78 6.47 3.56
CA TYR A 162 -6.21 6.20 3.63
C TYR A 162 -7.03 7.47 3.91
N GLN A 163 -6.63 8.29 4.90
CA GLN A 163 -7.35 9.53 5.21
C GLN A 163 -7.30 10.53 4.06
N LYS A 164 -6.18 10.65 3.34
CA LYS A 164 -6.07 11.54 2.17
C LYS A 164 -7.01 11.09 1.05
N LEU A 165 -7.04 9.79 0.74
CA LEU A 165 -7.94 9.21 -0.25
C LEU A 165 -9.42 9.39 0.14
N ARG A 166 -9.75 9.11 1.40
CA ARG A 166 -11.10 9.31 1.96
C ARG A 166 -11.54 10.76 1.88
N ASN A 167 -10.66 11.70 2.25
CA ASN A 167 -10.97 13.12 2.18
C ASN A 167 -11.24 13.56 0.74
N LEU A 168 -10.47 13.06 -0.22
CA LEU A 168 -10.73 13.31 -1.64
C LEU A 168 -12.08 12.68 -2.07
N TYR A 169 -12.35 11.44 -1.68
CA TYR A 169 -13.62 10.76 -1.98
C TYR A 169 -14.83 11.58 -1.51
N VAL A 170 -14.85 11.96 -0.23
CA VAL A 170 -15.94 12.78 0.34
C VAL A 170 -16.05 14.13 -0.37
N THR A 171 -14.91 14.74 -0.71
CA THR A 171 -14.87 16.01 -1.43
C THR A 171 -15.47 15.92 -2.84
N LEU A 172 -15.28 14.79 -3.54
CA LEU A 172 -15.76 14.60 -4.90
C LEU A 172 -17.21 14.10 -4.96
N PHE A 173 -17.63 13.30 -3.99
CA PHE A 173 -18.91 12.58 -4.05
C PHE A 173 -19.93 13.01 -3.00
N GLY A 174 -19.51 13.76 -1.97
CA GLY A 174 -20.39 14.27 -0.92
C GLY A 174 -20.92 13.21 0.05
N THR A 175 -20.39 11.99 0.02
CA THR A 175 -20.79 10.88 0.90
C THR A 175 -19.57 10.16 1.46
N GLU A 176 -19.77 9.39 2.52
CA GLU A 176 -18.74 8.48 3.03
C GLU A 176 -18.56 7.28 2.08
N PRO A 177 -17.36 6.67 2.03
CA PRO A 177 -17.16 5.44 1.27
C PRO A 177 -17.99 4.30 1.87
N GLY A 178 -18.72 3.58 1.01
CA GLY A 178 -19.59 2.46 1.41
C GLY A 178 -21.02 2.83 1.82
N GLU A 179 -21.37 4.12 1.82
CA GLU A 179 -22.76 4.63 1.87
C GLU A 179 -23.39 4.73 0.46
#